data_AF-A0A2Z2MBI9-F1
#
_entry.id   AF-A0A2Z2MBI9-F1
#
_cell.length_a   1.000
_cell.length_b   1.000
_cell.length_c   1.000
_cell.angle_alpha   90.00
_cell.angle_beta   90.00
_cell.angle_gamma   90.00
#
_symmetry.space_group_name_H-M   'P 1'
#
loop_
_entity.id
_entity.type
_entity.pdbx_description
1 polymer ?
#
loop_
_entity_poly.entity_id
_entity_poly.type
_entity_poly.pdbx_seq_one_letter_code
_entity_poly.pdbx_strand_id
1 'polypeptide(L)'
;MKVSAREVGVWKMGYLTIGLIFMALSIFSWAYGRDFLGFFFSISGLTLLWEADKRRAMVVSVDGRNFKVLVRGRKAPFEVTLLENERVSWRGTVEDYVEVGDFSFDIVDGKLSIKFNGKEIGRLG
;
A
#
# COMPACT_ATOMS: atom_id res chain seq x y z
N MET A 1 23.50 -16.01 3.43
CA MET A 1 22.47 -15.00 3.10
C MET A 1 21.35 -15.08 4.12
N LYS A 2 21.15 -14.03 4.93
CA LYS A 2 19.96 -13.94 5.79
C LYS A 2 18.93 -13.08 5.06
N VAL A 3 17.84 -13.70 4.64
CA VAL A 3 16.70 -13.01 4.03
C VAL A 3 15.58 -12.99 5.04
N SER A 4 15.09 -11.80 5.38
CA SER A 4 13.90 -11.64 6.21
C SER A 4 12.92 -10.77 5.48
N ALA A 5 11.65 -11.15 5.50
CA ALA A 5 10.58 -10.37 4.91
C ALA A 5 9.49 -10.13 5.94
N ARG A 6 8.99 -8.90 5.99
CA ARG A 6 7.92 -8.50 6.90
C ARG A 6 6.88 -7.70 6.13
N GLU A 7 5.62 -8.10 6.27
CA GLU A 7 4.50 -7.32 5.78
C GLU A 7 4.23 -6.16 6.74
N VAL A 8 4.06 -4.97 6.19
CA VAL A 8 3.71 -3.76 6.92
C VAL A 8 2.61 -3.01 6.17
N GLY A 9 1.58 -2.59 6.92
CA GLY A 9 0.61 -1.64 6.41
C GLY A 9 1.26 -0.27 6.24
N VAL A 10 1.18 0.31 5.05
CA VAL A 10 1.72 1.65 4.77
C VAL A 10 0.56 2.60 4.63
N TRP A 11 0.40 3.47 5.62
CA TRP A 11 -0.64 4.47 5.64
C TRP A 11 -0.19 5.69 4.83
N LYS A 12 -1.04 6.19 3.93
CA LYS A 12 -0.79 7.51 3.33
C LYS A 12 -1.12 8.58 4.36
N MET A 13 -0.11 9.04 5.10
CA MET A 13 -0.24 10.09 6.12
C MET A 13 -1.02 11.32 5.63
N GLY A 14 -0.84 11.77 4.38
CA GLY A 14 -1.61 12.90 3.83
C GLY A 14 -3.12 12.67 3.79
N TYR A 15 -3.57 11.51 3.31
CA TYR A 15 -4.99 11.16 3.26
C TYR A 15 -5.55 10.89 4.66
N LEU A 16 -4.74 10.31 5.54
CA LEU A 16 -5.11 10.09 6.94
C LEU A 16 -5.37 11.43 7.65
N THR A 17 -4.44 12.38 7.54
CA THR A 17 -4.56 13.69 8.18
C THR A 17 -5.76 14.48 7.63
N ILE A 18 -5.94 14.52 6.30
CA ILE A 18 -7.09 15.23 5.71
C ILE A 18 -8.40 14.53 6.09
N GLY A 19 -8.43 13.20 6.10
CA GLY A 19 -9.59 12.42 6.54
C GLY A 19 -10.00 12.74 7.98
N LEU A 20 -9.04 12.81 8.90
CA LEU A 20 -9.30 13.19 10.30
C LEU A 20 -9.81 14.63 10.44
N ILE A 21 -9.26 15.58 9.67
CA ILE A 21 -9.74 16.98 9.65
C ILE A 21 -11.20 17.03 9.19
N PHE A 22 -11.54 16.28 8.15
CA PHE A 22 -12.93 16.22 7.64
C PHE A 22 -13.88 15.61 8.68
N MET A 23 -13.45 14.55 9.40
CA MET A 23 -14.26 14.01 10.50
C MET A 23 -14.50 15.04 11.61
N ALA A 24 -13.49 15.84 11.96
CA ALA A 24 -13.65 16.92 12.94
C ALA A 24 -14.61 18.03 12.44
N LEU A 25 -14.50 18.43 11.17
CA LEU A 25 -15.41 19.39 10.54
C LEU A 25 -16.85 18.89 10.46
N SER A 26 -17.04 17.57 10.32
CA SER A 26 -18.38 16.95 10.37
C SER A 26 -19.03 17.14 11.74
N ILE A 27 -18.30 16.82 12.82
CA ILE A 27 -18.78 16.98 14.19
C ILE A 27 -19.14 18.44 14.46
N PHE A 28 -18.27 19.36 14.03
CA PHE A 28 -18.51 20.80 14.14
C PHE A 28 -19.76 21.21 13.37
N SER A 29 -19.95 20.75 12.13
CA SER A 29 -21.10 21.14 11.31
C SER A 29 -22.43 20.69 11.94
N TRP A 30 -22.49 19.50 12.53
CA TRP A 30 -23.67 19.05 13.28
C TRP A 30 -23.92 19.87 14.55
N ALA A 31 -22.86 20.26 15.27
CA ALA A 31 -22.99 21.09 16.46
C ALA A 31 -23.63 22.47 16.17
N TYR A 32 -23.50 22.97 14.93
CA TYR A 32 -24.08 24.24 14.47
C TYR A 32 -25.33 24.06 13.59
N GLY A 33 -25.95 22.87 13.60
CA GLY A 33 -27.20 22.60 12.86
C GLY A 33 -27.05 22.65 11.33
N ARG A 34 -25.84 22.47 10.80
CA ARG A 34 -25.57 22.41 9.36
C ARG A 34 -25.48 20.96 8.90
N ASP A 35 -26.63 20.28 8.89
CA ASP A 35 -26.71 18.84 8.63
C ASP A 35 -26.13 18.42 7.28
N PHE A 36 -26.39 19.20 6.21
CA PHE A 36 -25.85 18.93 4.88
C PHE A 36 -24.31 18.96 4.84
N LEU A 37 -23.69 19.97 5.49
CA LEU A 37 -22.23 20.05 5.58
C LEU A 37 -21.66 18.91 6.43
N GLY A 38 -22.33 18.56 7.53
CA GLY A 38 -21.94 17.42 8.36
C GLY A 38 -21.91 16.11 7.57
N PHE A 39 -22.97 15.82 6.83
CA PHE A 39 -23.02 14.64 5.96
C PHE A 39 -21.92 14.63 4.89
N PHE A 40 -21.72 15.77 4.22
CA PHE A 40 -20.66 15.91 3.21
C PHE A 40 -19.28 15.60 3.80
N PHE A 41 -18.93 16.24 4.93
CA PHE A 41 -17.64 16.04 5.57
C PHE A 41 -17.45 14.63 6.13
N SER A 42 -18.51 14.01 6.65
CA SER A 42 -18.50 12.61 7.08
C SER A 42 -18.16 11.66 5.93
N ILE A 43 -18.89 11.74 4.81
CA ILE A 43 -18.70 10.84 3.67
C ILE A 43 -17.30 11.04 3.07
N SER A 44 -16.88 12.29 2.88
CA SER A 44 -15.53 12.60 2.37
C SER A 44 -14.44 12.16 3.33
N GLY A 45 -14.58 12.39 4.64
CA GLY A 45 -13.63 11.98 5.66
C GLY A 45 -13.44 10.47 5.70
N LEU A 46 -14.53 9.70 5.74
CA LEU A 46 -14.49 8.23 5.68
C LEU A 46 -13.86 7.71 4.38
N THR A 47 -14.16 8.34 3.24
CA THR A 47 -13.57 7.96 1.95
C THR A 47 -12.05 8.17 1.95
N LEU A 48 -11.57 9.27 2.50
CA LEU A 48 -10.13 9.57 2.60
C LEU A 48 -9.42 8.64 3.57
N LEU A 49 -10.05 8.30 4.70
CA LEU A 49 -9.52 7.32 5.66
C LEU A 49 -9.43 5.92 5.02
N TRP A 50 -10.46 5.52 4.26
CA TRP A 50 -10.44 4.29 3.49
C TRP A 50 -9.33 4.28 2.43
N GLU A 51 -9.12 5.41 1.75
CA GLU A 51 -8.03 5.56 0.76
C GLU A 51 -6.63 5.53 1.42
N ALA A 52 -6.52 5.98 2.68
CA ALA A 52 -5.29 5.99 3.43
C ALA A 52 -4.75 4.58 3.77
N ASP A 53 -5.64 3.59 3.90
CA ASP A 53 -5.34 2.19 4.23
C ASP A 53 -4.90 1.32 3.02
N LYS A 54 -4.91 1.87 1.80
CA LYS A 54 -4.81 1.06 0.56
C LYS A 54 -3.42 0.54 0.18
N ARG A 55 -2.36 0.67 1.00
CA ARG A 55 -1.01 0.19 0.62
C ARG A 55 -0.52 -0.89 1.56
N ARG A 56 -0.39 -2.10 1.02
CA ARG A 56 0.40 -3.17 1.63
C ARG A 56 1.82 -3.06 1.10
N ALA A 57 2.78 -3.12 2.01
CA ALA A 57 4.18 -3.16 1.65
C ALA A 57 4.84 -4.38 2.27
N MET A 58 5.75 -4.97 1.51
CA MET A 58 6.65 -5.98 2.02
C MET A 58 8.05 -5.39 2.10
N VAL A 59 8.61 -5.35 3.31
CA VAL A 59 10.00 -4.97 3.51
C VAL A 59 10.84 -6.24 3.49
N VAL A 60 11.77 -6.29 2.55
CA VAL A 60 12.70 -7.40 2.33
C VAL A 60 14.08 -6.90 2.72
N SER A 61 14.66 -7.49 3.76
CA SER A 61 16.04 -7.22 4.17
C SER A 61 16.95 -8.34 3.69
N VAL A 62 17.97 -7.97 2.92
CA VAL A 62 18.98 -8.88 2.36
C VAL A 62 20.35 -8.29 2.63
N ASP A 63 21.16 -8.98 3.45
CA ASP A 63 22.57 -8.63 3.72
C ASP A 63 22.81 -7.13 4.03
N GLY A 64 21.90 -6.52 4.80
CA GLY A 64 21.96 -5.12 5.23
C GLY A 64 21.31 -4.11 4.29
N ARG A 65 20.85 -4.54 3.10
CA ARG A 65 20.03 -3.73 2.20
C ARG A 65 18.55 -3.96 2.45
N ASN A 66 17.79 -2.88 2.50
CA ASN A 66 16.34 -2.93 2.69
C ASN A 66 15.64 -2.54 1.39
N PHE A 67 14.92 -3.49 0.84
CA PHE A 67 14.01 -3.28 -0.28
C PHE A 67 12.59 -3.20 0.24
N LYS A 68 11.80 -2.28 -0.27
CA LYS A 68 10.40 -2.12 0.09
C LYS A 68 9.57 -2.29 -1.18
N VAL A 69 8.84 -3.40 -1.23
CA VAL A 69 7.93 -3.73 -2.32
C VAL A 69 6.56 -3.17 -1.95
N LEU A 70 6.10 -2.17 -2.70
CA LEU A 70 4.77 -1.60 -2.59
C LEU A 70 3.88 -2.24 -3.64
N VAL A 71 2.71 -2.73 -3.23
CA VAL A 71 1.70 -3.26 -4.15
C VAL A 71 0.45 -2.40 -4.05
N ARG A 72 -0.12 -2.08 -5.21
CA ARG A 72 -1.37 -1.36 -5.35
C ARG A 72 -2.30 -2.14 -6.29
N GLY A 73 -3.56 -2.22 -5.89
CA GLY A 73 -4.57 -3.06 -6.53
C GLY A 73 -4.89 -4.27 -5.65
N ARG A 74 -6.16 -4.69 -5.65
CA ARG A 74 -6.65 -5.88 -4.93
C ARG A 74 -6.84 -7.09 -5.84
N LYS A 75 -6.65 -6.90 -7.14
CA LYS A 75 -6.80 -7.89 -8.21
C LYS A 75 -5.78 -7.59 -9.29
N ALA A 76 -5.38 -8.61 -10.03
CA ALA A 76 -4.55 -8.44 -11.23
C ALA A 76 -5.28 -7.53 -12.25
N PRO A 77 -4.57 -6.65 -12.97
CA PRO A 77 -3.13 -6.36 -12.84
C PRO A 77 -2.75 -5.65 -11.52
N PHE A 78 -1.64 -6.05 -10.92
CA PHE A 78 -1.10 -5.39 -9.73
C PHE A 78 -0.06 -4.33 -10.12
N GLU A 79 -0.21 -3.10 -9.62
CA GLU A 79 0.84 -2.08 -9.71
C GLU A 79 1.89 -2.35 -8.62
N VAL A 80 3.13 -2.64 -9.00
CA VAL A 80 4.23 -2.94 -8.09
C VAL A 80 5.28 -1.84 -8.18
N THR A 81 5.74 -1.34 -7.04
CA THR A 81 6.87 -0.40 -6.96
C THR A 81 7.90 -0.96 -6.00
N LEU A 82 9.13 -1.11 -6.48
CA LEU A 82 10.28 -1.49 -5.68
C LEU A 82 11.01 -0.21 -5.25
N LEU A 83 11.25 -0.09 -3.94
CA LEU A 83 12.04 0.98 -3.35
C LEU A 83 13.31 0.39 -2.75
N GLU A 84 14.47 0.98 -3.04
CA GLU A 84 15.73 0.71 -2.34
C GLU A 84 16.13 2.00 -1.62
N ASN A 85 16.30 1.94 -0.30
CA ASN A 85 16.60 3.13 0.53
C ASN A 85 15.64 4.31 0.29
N GLU A 86 14.32 4.02 0.22
CA GLU A 86 13.24 4.99 -0.07
C GLU A 86 13.29 5.65 -1.47
N ARG A 87 14.22 5.25 -2.35
CA ARG A 87 14.24 5.66 -3.76
C ARG A 87 13.60 4.60 -4.65
N VAL A 88 12.84 5.03 -5.65
CA VAL A 88 12.25 4.12 -6.65
C VAL A 88 13.35 3.50 -7.48
N SER A 89 13.59 2.20 -7.27
CA SER A 89 14.48 1.40 -8.10
C SER A 89 13.74 0.84 -9.31
N TRP A 90 12.46 0.52 -9.16
CA TRP A 90 11.63 0.04 -10.25
C TRP A 90 10.13 0.28 -9.99
N ARG A 91 9.35 0.42 -11.06
CA ARG A 91 7.89 0.45 -11.04
C ARG A 91 7.34 -0.21 -12.30
N GLY A 92 6.36 -1.09 -12.14
CA GLY A 92 5.68 -1.71 -13.26
C GLY A 92 4.37 -2.38 -12.85
N THR A 93 3.71 -2.97 -13.83
CA THR A 93 2.44 -3.68 -13.66
C THR A 93 2.68 -5.16 -13.86
N VAL A 94 2.17 -6.00 -12.96
CA VAL A 94 2.27 -7.47 -13.02
C VAL A 94 0.91 -8.04 -13.38
N GLU A 95 0.82 -8.63 -14.57
CA GLU A 95 -0.37 -9.33 -15.09
C GLU A 95 -0.26 -10.85 -14.96
N ASP A 96 0.94 -11.41 -15.12
CA ASP A 96 1.21 -12.86 -15.04
C ASP A 96 2.52 -13.10 -14.28
N TYR A 97 3.67 -12.86 -14.94
CA TYR A 97 4.99 -12.96 -14.34
C TYR A 97 5.90 -11.80 -14.78
N VAL A 98 6.68 -11.26 -13.85
CA VAL A 98 7.68 -10.23 -14.14
C VAL A 98 8.96 -10.49 -13.32
N GLU A 99 10.11 -10.44 -13.97
CA GLU A 99 11.42 -10.55 -13.33
C GLU A 99 12.18 -9.22 -13.40
N VAL A 100 12.73 -8.80 -12.26
CA VAL A 100 13.43 -7.52 -12.09
C VAL A 100 14.67 -7.74 -11.22
N GLY A 101 15.82 -7.94 -11.88
CA GLY A 101 17.07 -8.27 -11.19
C GLY A 101 16.93 -9.59 -10.44
N ASP A 102 17.23 -9.60 -9.14
CA ASP A 102 17.10 -10.79 -8.29
C ASP A 102 15.66 -11.06 -7.81
N PHE A 103 14.71 -10.16 -8.10
CA PHE A 103 13.31 -10.31 -7.72
C PHE A 103 12.49 -10.89 -8.85
N SER A 104 11.62 -11.85 -8.53
CA SER A 104 10.57 -12.30 -9.43
C SER A 104 9.19 -12.20 -8.79
N PHE A 105 8.23 -11.75 -9.59
CA PHE A 105 6.85 -11.50 -9.20
C PHE A 105 5.95 -12.41 -10.01
N ASP A 106 5.08 -13.15 -9.33
CA ASP A 106 4.30 -14.24 -9.91
C ASP A 106 2.90 -14.24 -9.28
N ILE A 107 1.86 -14.69 -9.99
CA ILE A 107 0.50 -14.75 -9.45
C ILE A 107 0.19 -16.20 -9.05
N VAL A 108 0.09 -16.42 -7.74
CA VAL A 108 -0.25 -17.73 -7.17
C VAL A 108 -1.54 -17.58 -6.37
N ASP A 109 -2.58 -18.32 -6.74
CA ASP A 109 -3.92 -18.27 -6.12
C ASP A 109 -4.54 -16.86 -6.10
N GLY A 110 -4.30 -16.08 -7.17
CA GLY A 110 -4.79 -14.71 -7.29
C GLY A 110 -4.08 -13.68 -6.40
N LYS A 111 -2.99 -14.07 -5.72
CA LYS A 111 -2.13 -13.21 -4.91
C LYS A 111 -0.78 -13.05 -5.59
N LEU A 112 -0.17 -11.87 -5.42
CA LEU A 112 1.19 -11.60 -5.89
C LEU A 112 2.20 -12.30 -4.98
N SER A 113 2.80 -13.36 -5.47
CA SER A 113 3.97 -14.01 -4.88
C SER A 113 5.23 -13.24 -5.23
N ILE A 114 6.06 -12.95 -4.23
CA ILE A 114 7.35 -12.30 -4.38
C ILE A 114 8.43 -13.33 -4.07
N LYS A 115 9.35 -13.52 -5.01
CA LYS A 115 10.49 -14.43 -4.91
C LYS A 115 11.79 -13.60 -5.00
N PHE A 116 12.79 -13.96 -4.21
CA PHE A 116 14.14 -13.41 -4.29
C PHE A 116 15.11 -14.54 -4.60
N ASN A 117 15.84 -14.43 -5.70
CA ASN A 117 16.76 -15.45 -6.19
C ASN A 117 16.11 -16.85 -6.25
N GLY A 118 14.91 -16.92 -6.84
CA GLY A 118 14.11 -18.15 -6.97
C GLY A 118 13.41 -18.64 -5.69
N LYS A 119 13.72 -18.07 -4.52
CA LYS A 119 13.09 -18.46 -3.24
C LYS A 119 11.89 -17.57 -2.93
N GLU A 120 10.73 -18.16 -2.67
CA GLU A 120 9.55 -17.42 -2.21
C GLU A 120 9.84 -16.76 -0.85
N ILE A 121 9.70 -15.44 -0.80
CA ILE A 121 9.90 -14.65 0.41
C ILE A 121 8.56 -14.22 1.02
N GLY A 122 7.51 -14.12 0.21
CA GLY A 122 6.13 -14.10 0.69
C GLY A 122 5.12 -13.65 -0.36
N ARG A 123 3.88 -13.42 0.06
CA ARG A 123 2.73 -13.14 -0.83
C ARG A 123 1.98 -11.90 -0.37
N LEU A 124 1.54 -11.09 -1.32
CA LEU A 124 0.69 -9.92 -1.11
C LEU A 124 -0.63 -10.10 -1.88
N GLY A 125 -1.76 -9.75 -1.27
CA GLY A 125 -3.10 -9.81 -1.87
C GLY A 125 -3.99 -8.69 -1.37
#